data_AF-A0A0S6X0W6-F1
#
_entry.id   AF-A0A0S6X0W6-F1
#
_cell.length_a   1.000
_cell.length_b   1.000
_cell.length_c   1.000
_cell.angle_alpha   90.00
_cell.angle_beta   90.00
_cell.angle_gamma   90.00
#
_symmetry.space_group_name_H-M   'P 1'
#
loop_
_entity.id
_entity.type
_entity.pdbx_description
1 polymer ?
#
loop_
_entity_poly.entity_id
_entity_poly.type
_entity_poly.pdbx_seq_one_letter_code
_entity_poly.pdbx_strand_id
1 'polypeptide(L)'
;MILAIDEEDNVILVDQYRVPLQRRCLELPAGLVGDESDMADEDPANAAIRELEEETGYRAGTMENMGEFFSSPGMVSESFTLFRARDLVKVGEGGGVDDEDIVVHRVPLSRIGEVIADFRAKDYAMDVKMLALLGPALLR
;
A
#
# COMPACT_ATOMS: atom_id res chain seq x y z
N MET A 1 1.82 0.54 -6.31
CA MET A 1 0.96 0.95 -5.18
C MET A 1 -0.37 0.23 -5.30
N ILE A 2 -0.85 -0.40 -4.23
CA ILE A 2 -2.02 -1.27 -4.26
C ILE A 2 -3.06 -0.79 -3.23
N LEU A 3 -4.23 -0.38 -3.70
CA LEU A 3 -5.41 -0.18 -2.87
C LEU A 3 -6.15 -1.51 -2.74
N ALA A 4 -5.88 -2.24 -1.66
CA ALA A 4 -6.49 -3.52 -1.36
C ALA A 4 -7.67 -3.34 -0.39
N ILE A 5 -8.88 -3.68 -0.83
CA ILE A 5 -10.10 -3.62 -0.02
C ILE A 5 -10.77 -4.99 -0.04
N ASP A 6 -11.04 -5.56 1.12
CA ASP A 6 -11.74 -6.84 1.25
C ASP A 6 -13.27 -6.70 1.18
N GLU A 7 -13.96 -7.83 1.15
CA GLU A 7 -15.43 -7.88 1.04
C GLU A 7 -16.17 -7.30 2.26
N GLU A 8 -15.47 -7.11 3.39
CA GLU A 8 -16.01 -6.52 4.61
C GLU A 8 -15.72 -5.00 4.71
N ASP A 9 -15.34 -4.37 3.59
CA ASP A 9 -14.95 -2.94 3.51
C ASP A 9 -13.77 -2.58 4.43
N ASN A 10 -12.83 -3.52 4.62
CA ASN A 10 -11.56 -3.22 5.27
C ASN A 10 -10.49 -2.95 4.22
N VAL A 11 -9.75 -1.85 4.41
CA VAL A 11 -8.54 -1.59 3.67
C VAL A 11 -7.37 -2.33 4.32
N ILE A 12 -6.54 -2.97 3.49
CA ILE A 12 -5.27 -3.55 3.92
C ILE A 12 -4.20 -2.46 3.78
N LEU A 13 -3.59 -2.11 4.90
CA LEU A 13 -2.49 -1.17 5.00
C LEU A 13 -1.26 -1.91 5.50
N VAL A 14 -0.12 -1.28 5.29
CA VAL A 14 1.13 -1.72 5.89
C VAL A 14 1.80 -0.58 6.63
N ASP A 15 2.65 -0.92 7.56
CA ASP A 15 3.58 0.04 8.11
C ASP A 15 5.00 -0.54 8.14
N GLN A 16 5.99 0.30 7.85
CA GLN A 16 7.41 -0.08 7.81
C GLN A 16 8.31 1.10 8.20
N TYR A 17 9.51 0.81 8.68
CA TYR A 17 10.48 1.84 9.04
C TYR A 17 11.12 2.46 7.79
N ARG A 18 10.88 3.74 7.55
CA ARG A 18 11.48 4.46 6.41
C ARG A 18 12.72 5.22 6.87
N VAL A 19 13.90 4.75 6.48
CA VAL A 19 15.19 5.36 6.83
C VAL A 19 15.23 6.86 6.52
N PRO A 20 14.77 7.38 5.36
CA PRO A 20 14.77 8.82 5.11
C PRO A 20 13.92 9.63 6.11
N LEU A 21 12.90 9.02 6.71
CA LEU A 21 11.99 9.66 7.67
C LEU A 21 12.39 9.42 9.12
N GLN A 22 13.28 8.45 9.38
CA GLN A 22 13.72 8.01 10.72
C GLN A 22 12.55 7.62 11.65
N ARG A 23 11.46 7.09 11.07
CA ARG A 23 10.28 6.61 11.79
C ARG A 23 9.46 5.65 10.92
N ARG A 24 8.54 4.93 11.55
CA ARG A 24 7.60 4.07 10.83
C ARG A 24 6.58 4.92 10.08
N CYS A 25 6.20 4.45 8.90
CA CYS A 25 5.28 5.13 8.01
C CYS A 25 4.10 4.21 7.73
N LEU A 26 2.87 4.70 7.86
CA LEU A 26 1.66 3.98 7.46
C LEU A 26 1.38 4.25 5.98
N GLU A 27 1.24 3.18 5.21
CA GLU A 27 1.25 3.20 3.75
C GLU A 27 0.23 2.23 3.16
N LEU A 28 -0.03 2.39 1.86
CA LEU A 28 -0.61 1.31 1.06
C LEU A 28 0.49 0.29 0.76
N PRO A 29 0.15 -1.01 0.60
CA PRO A 29 1.09 -1.99 0.06
C PRO A 29 1.66 -1.54 -1.28
N ALA A 30 2.95 -1.75 -1.49
CA ALA A 30 3.64 -1.36 -2.71
C ALA A 30 5.03 -1.98 -2.80
N GLY A 31 5.31 -2.62 -3.94
CA GLY A 31 6.68 -2.88 -4.36
C GLY A 31 7.04 -2.26 -5.70
N LEU A 32 8.28 -2.53 -6.09
CA LEU A 32 8.90 -2.02 -7.29
C LEU A 32 8.65 -3.00 -8.43
N VAL A 33 8.44 -2.48 -9.64
CA VAL A 33 8.36 -3.35 -10.83
C VAL A 33 9.79 -3.70 -11.25
N GLY A 34 10.10 -4.99 -11.37
CA GLY A 34 11.39 -5.47 -11.89
C GLY A 34 12.59 -5.17 -10.99
N ASP A 35 12.39 -5.15 -9.68
CA ASP A 35 13.45 -5.10 -8.66
C ASP A 35 14.33 -6.35 -8.62
N GLU A 36 13.82 -7.49 -9.08
CA GLU A 36 14.63 -8.67 -9.35
C GLU A 36 15.33 -8.58 -10.73
N SER A 37 16.63 -8.92 -10.76
CA SER A 37 17.49 -8.77 -11.94
C SER A 37 17.01 -9.53 -13.19
N ASP A 38 16.12 -10.50 -13.01
CA ASP A 38 15.55 -11.34 -14.06
C ASP A 38 14.11 -10.93 -14.44
N MET A 39 13.57 -9.85 -13.86
CA MET A 39 12.16 -9.42 -14.01
C MET A 39 12.01 -8.00 -14.58
N ALA A 40 13.03 -7.47 -15.26
CA ALA A 40 13.02 -6.10 -15.80
C ALA A 40 11.85 -5.79 -16.77
N ASP A 41 11.25 -6.81 -17.39
CA ASP A 41 10.09 -6.70 -18.29
C ASP A 41 8.78 -7.22 -17.65
N GLU A 42 8.72 -7.34 -16.32
CA GLU A 42 7.51 -7.80 -15.65
C GLU A 42 6.32 -6.86 -15.89
N ASP A 43 5.16 -7.44 -16.20
CA ASP A 43 3.92 -6.67 -16.29
C ASP A 43 3.60 -6.05 -14.92
N PRO A 44 3.35 -4.72 -14.84
CA PRO A 44 3.11 -4.05 -13.56
C PRO A 44 1.96 -4.62 -12.72
N ALA A 45 0.98 -5.30 -13.33
CA ALA A 45 -0.08 -5.97 -12.58
C ALA A 45 0.42 -7.27 -11.92
N ASN A 46 1.33 -8.00 -12.57
CA ASN A 46 1.95 -9.21 -11.97
C ASN A 46 2.80 -8.83 -10.76
N ALA A 47 3.64 -7.79 -10.90
CA ALA A 47 4.40 -7.24 -9.79
C ALA A 47 3.48 -6.83 -8.63
N ALA A 48 2.39 -6.09 -8.93
CA ALA A 48 1.44 -5.68 -7.90
C ALA A 48 0.74 -6.85 -7.18
N ILE A 49 0.52 -7.99 -7.85
CA ILE A 49 -0.06 -9.19 -7.23
C ILE A 49 0.96 -9.86 -6.32
N ARG A 50 2.20 -10.04 -6.78
CA ARG A 50 3.30 -10.65 -6.01
C ARG A 50 3.57 -9.85 -4.75
N GLU A 51 3.77 -8.55 -4.89
CA GLU A 51 4.07 -7.62 -3.79
C GLU A 51 2.95 -7.56 -2.76
N LEU A 52 1.68 -7.57 -3.18
CA LEU A 52 0.56 -7.65 -2.24
C LEU A 52 0.67 -8.92 -1.38
N GLU A 53 0.99 -10.06 -1.99
CA GLU A 53 1.10 -11.33 -1.28
C GLU A 53 2.31 -11.37 -0.35
N GLU A 54 3.47 -10.88 -0.78
CA GLU A 54 4.70 -10.84 0.00
C GLU A 54 4.58 -9.90 1.21
N GLU A 55 4.17 -8.65 0.99
CA GLU A 55 4.07 -7.66 2.06
C GLU A 55 2.92 -7.97 3.02
N THR A 56 1.77 -8.42 2.49
CA THR A 56 0.54 -8.48 3.27
C THR A 56 0.00 -9.87 3.54
N GLY A 57 0.50 -10.88 2.82
CA GLY A 57 -0.05 -12.23 2.86
C GLY A 57 -1.43 -12.37 2.22
N TYR A 58 -1.93 -11.34 1.54
CA TYR A 58 -3.19 -11.40 0.81
C TYR A 58 -2.95 -11.62 -0.68
N ARG A 59 -3.70 -12.54 -1.26
CA ARG A 59 -3.79 -12.72 -2.72
C ARG A 59 -5.07 -12.08 -3.22
N ALA A 60 -4.97 -11.29 -4.30
CA ALA A 60 -6.13 -10.71 -4.96
C ALA A 60 -6.64 -11.61 -6.09
N GLY A 61 -7.95 -11.78 -6.20
CA GLY A 61 -8.58 -12.40 -7.37
C GLY A 61 -8.69 -11.44 -8.56
N THR A 62 -8.79 -10.13 -8.29
CA THR A 62 -8.88 -9.09 -9.31
C THR A 62 -7.91 -7.94 -9.01
N MET A 63 -7.15 -7.51 -10.02
CA MET A 63 -6.24 -6.36 -9.97
C MET A 63 -6.56 -5.39 -11.11
N GLU A 64 -7.02 -4.19 -10.79
CA GLU A 64 -7.44 -3.18 -11.77
C GLU A 64 -6.49 -1.99 -11.79
N ASN A 65 -5.97 -1.63 -12.97
CA ASN A 65 -5.10 -0.47 -13.14
C ASN A 65 -5.91 0.84 -13.08
N MET A 66 -5.60 1.69 -12.10
CA MET A 66 -6.27 2.98 -11.87
C MET A 66 -5.52 4.17 -12.51
N GLY A 67 -4.41 3.89 -13.19
CA GLY A 67 -3.55 4.87 -13.85
C GLY A 67 -2.23 5.15 -13.14
N GLU A 68 -1.40 5.91 -13.83
CA GLU A 68 -0.12 6.41 -13.33
C GLU A 68 -0.29 7.75 -12.62
N PHE A 69 0.43 7.92 -11.52
CA PHE A 69 0.46 9.11 -10.69
C PHE A 69 1.90 9.50 -10.39
N PHE A 70 2.14 10.79 -10.16
CA PHE A 70 3.48 11.31 -9.88
C PHE A 70 3.58 11.74 -8.42
N SER A 71 4.63 11.32 -7.73
CA SER A 71 4.75 11.50 -6.27
C SER A 71 4.87 12.98 -5.86
N SER A 72 5.70 13.75 -6.57
CA SER A 72 5.84 15.20 -6.35
C SER A 72 6.40 15.89 -7.61
N PRO A 73 5.54 16.25 -8.59
CA PRO A 73 5.95 16.75 -9.91
C PRO A 73 6.85 17.99 -9.91
N GLY A 74 6.85 18.77 -8.82
CA GLY A 74 7.72 19.93 -8.66
C GLY A 74 9.13 19.61 -8.13
N MET A 75 9.42 18.35 -7.78
CA MET A 75 10.65 17.98 -7.06
C MET A 75 11.29 16.68 -7.58
N VAL A 76 10.51 15.64 -7.87
CA VAL A 76 11.00 14.34 -8.33
C VAL A 76 10.23 13.87 -9.56
N SER A 77 10.91 13.14 -10.44
CA SER A 77 10.31 12.47 -11.59
C SER A 77 9.69 11.11 -11.25
N GLU A 78 9.77 10.69 -9.99
CA GLU A 78 9.19 9.44 -9.52
C GLU A 78 7.68 9.39 -9.77
N SER A 79 7.24 8.31 -10.40
CA SER A 79 5.85 7.96 -10.60
C SER A 79 5.53 6.58 -10.01
N PHE A 80 4.25 6.31 -9.86
CA PHE A 80 3.74 5.02 -9.43
C PHE A 80 2.43 4.72 -10.14
N THR A 81 2.21 3.45 -10.49
CA THR A 81 0.90 2.96 -10.90
C THR A 81 0.10 2.60 -9.66
N LEU A 82 -1.14 3.08 -9.59
CA LEU A 82 -2.10 2.65 -8.57
C LEU A 82 -2.93 1.51 -9.12
N PHE A 83 -2.97 0.41 -8.38
CA PHE A 83 -3.87 -0.70 -8.64
C PHE A 83 -4.95 -0.78 -7.58
N ARG A 84 -6.15 -1.23 -7.96
CA ARG A 84 -7.22 -1.59 -7.04
C ARG A 84 -7.32 -3.11 -6.99
N ALA A 85 -7.07 -3.68 -5.82
CA ALA A 85 -7.16 -5.11 -5.56
C ALA A 85 -8.50 -5.45 -4.88
N ARG A 86 -9.14 -6.52 -5.35
CA ARG A 86 -10.41 -7.07 -4.84
C ARG A 86 -10.36 -8.59 -4.77
N ASP A 87 -11.40 -9.18 -4.20
CA ASP A 87 -11.53 -10.63 -4.02
C ASP A 87 -10.33 -11.18 -3.23
N LEU A 88 -10.04 -10.52 -2.10
CA LEU A 88 -8.84 -10.77 -1.31
C LEU A 88 -8.98 -12.04 -0.49
N VAL A 89 -7.95 -12.89 -0.54
CA VAL A 89 -7.83 -14.10 0.28
C VAL A 89 -6.54 -14.04 1.07
N LYS A 90 -6.62 -14.19 2.39
CA LYS A 90 -5.42 -14.31 3.25
C LYS A 90 -4.79 -15.70 3.03
N VAL A 91 -3.60 -15.73 2.46
CA VAL A 91 -2.86 -16.96 2.10
C VAL A 91 -1.56 -17.14 2.89
N GLY A 92 -1.12 -16.10 3.60
CA GLY A 92 0.05 -16.14 4.48
C GLY A 92 0.04 -14.99 5.49
N GLU A 93 1.05 -14.91 6.34
CA GLU A 93 1.16 -13.84 7.34
C GLU A 93 1.48 -12.48 6.71
N GLY A 94 2.25 -12.48 5.61
CA GLY A 94 2.88 -11.27 5.06
C GLY A 94 4.18 -10.96 5.78
N GLY A 95 4.64 -9.72 5.69
CA GLY A 95 5.85 -9.23 6.35
C GLY A 95 6.95 -8.77 5.39
N GLY A 96 6.77 -9.00 4.09
CA GLY A 96 7.79 -8.72 3.08
C GLY A 96 8.74 -9.89 2.88
N VAL A 97 9.80 -9.66 2.11
CA VAL A 97 10.87 -10.62 1.81
C VAL A 97 12.19 -10.22 2.50
N ASP A 98 13.08 -11.20 2.69
CA ASP A 98 14.41 -11.00 3.29
C ASP A 98 14.40 -10.23 4.63
N ASP A 99 15.00 -9.05 4.67
CA ASP A 99 15.18 -8.21 5.86
C ASP A 99 14.06 -7.15 6.03
N GLU A 100 12.97 -7.26 5.28
CA GLU A 100 11.83 -6.37 5.40
C GLU A 100 11.11 -6.54 6.76
N ASP A 101 10.75 -5.42 7.39
CA ASP A 101 10.04 -5.36 8.67
C ASP A 101 8.69 -4.66 8.49
N ILE A 102 7.81 -5.35 7.76
CA ILE A 102 6.48 -4.86 7.40
C ILE A 102 5.43 -5.42 8.36
N VAL A 103 4.59 -4.52 8.89
CA VAL A 103 3.45 -4.88 9.75
C VAL A 103 2.16 -4.60 9.00
N VAL A 104 1.30 -5.61 8.90
CA VAL A 104 0.03 -5.56 8.16
C VAL A 104 -1.10 -5.10 9.07
N HIS A 105 -1.91 -4.16 8.59
CA HIS A 105 -3.11 -3.67 9.27
C HIS A 105 -4.34 -3.88 8.40
N ARG A 106 -5.33 -4.58 8.96
CA ARG A 106 -6.67 -4.67 8.38
C ARG A 106 -7.57 -3.66 9.07
N VAL A 107 -7.99 -2.63 8.35
CA VAL A 107 -8.67 -1.47 8.92
C VAL A 107 -10.04 -1.25 8.27
N PRO A 108 -11.15 -1.22 9.04
CA PRO A 108 -12.44 -0.83 8.49
C PRO A 108 -12.39 0.57 7.89
N LEU A 109 -12.83 0.75 6.64
CA LEU A 109 -12.85 2.06 5.98
C LEU A 109 -13.65 3.10 6.77
N SER A 110 -14.71 2.67 7.47
CA SER A 110 -15.52 3.52 8.35
C SER A 110 -14.73 4.14 9.50
N ARG A 111 -13.59 3.54 9.89
CA ARG A 111 -12.73 3.99 11.00
C ARG A 111 -11.41 4.58 10.53
N ILE A 112 -11.19 4.73 9.21
CA ILE A 112 -9.87 5.11 8.68
C ILE A 112 -9.36 6.45 9.22
N GLY A 113 -10.26 7.41 9.42
CA GLY A 113 -9.92 8.71 10.01
C GLY A 113 -9.43 8.61 11.45
N GLU A 114 -10.09 7.78 12.28
CA GLU A 114 -9.68 7.50 13.66
C GLU A 114 -8.32 6.80 13.69
N VAL A 115 -8.16 5.77 12.85
CA VAL A 115 -6.93 4.97 12.81
C VAL A 115 -5.74 5.83 12.37
N ILE A 116 -5.88 6.66 11.33
CA ILE A 116 -4.84 7.60 10.90
C ILE A 116 -4.49 8.58 12.03
N ALA A 117 -5.48 9.06 12.78
CA ALA A 117 -5.23 9.94 13.94
C ALA A 117 -4.45 9.21 15.05
N ASP A 118 -4.80 7.96 15.34
CA ASP A 118 -4.11 7.13 16.34
C ASP A 118 -2.65 6.86 15.96
N PHE A 119 -2.36 6.55 14.69
CA PHE A 119 -0.98 6.37 14.22
C PHE A 119 -0.18 7.67 14.29
N ARG A 120 -0.78 8.82 13.91
CA ARG A 120 -0.12 10.13 14.08
C ARG A 120 0.22 10.43 15.54
N ALA A 121 -0.67 10.09 16.47
CA ALA A 121 -0.42 10.26 17.90
C ALA A 121 0.76 9.38 18.41
N LYS A 122 1.09 8.31 17.69
CA LYS A 122 2.24 7.43 17.94
C LYS A 122 3.51 7.83 17.14
N ASP A 123 3.52 9.03 16.56
CA ASP A 123 4.62 9.56 15.72
C ASP A 123 4.92 8.77 14.44
N TYR A 124 3.90 8.14 13.86
CA TYR A 124 4.04 7.57 12.52
C TYR A 124 4.00 8.66 11.45
N ALA A 125 4.87 8.54 10.45
CA ALA A 125 4.68 9.23 9.18
C ALA A 125 3.46 8.66 8.45
N MET A 126 2.79 9.48 7.66
CA MET A 126 1.69 9.03 6.80
C MET A 126 2.12 9.21 5.36
N ASP A 127 2.06 8.15 4.55
CA ASP A 127 2.23 8.30 3.12
C ASP A 127 1.12 9.19 2.54
N VAL A 128 1.46 10.01 1.55
CA VAL A 128 0.54 11.00 0.97
C VAL A 128 -0.71 10.35 0.36
N LYS A 129 -0.61 9.10 -0.10
CA LYS A 129 -1.72 8.35 -0.71
C LYS A 129 -2.80 8.00 0.31
N MET A 130 -2.52 8.09 1.62
CA MET A 130 -3.56 8.01 2.66
C MET A 130 -4.64 9.08 2.48
N LEU A 131 -4.34 10.20 1.80
CA LEU A 131 -5.34 11.21 1.43
C LEU A 131 -6.45 10.64 0.53
N ALA A 132 -6.17 9.62 -0.30
CA ALA A 132 -7.21 8.98 -1.11
C ALA A 132 -8.30 8.33 -0.24
N LEU A 133 -7.91 7.77 0.92
CA LEU A 133 -8.83 7.16 1.87
C LEU A 133 -9.59 8.21 2.70
N LEU A 134 -8.98 9.38 2.95
CA LEU A 134 -9.59 10.50 3.66
C LEU A 134 -10.47 11.38 2.75
N GLY A 135 -10.26 11.34 1.44
CA GLY A 135 -10.91 12.19 0.44
C GLY A 135 -12.44 12.27 0.57
N PRO A 136 -13.17 11.15 0.71
CA PRO A 136 -14.62 11.19 0.87
C PRO A 136 -15.11 12.00 2.08
N ALA A 137 -14.31 12.09 3.15
CA ALA A 137 -14.64 12.91 4.32
C ALA A 137 -14.22 14.38 4.14
N LEU A 138 -13.15 14.66 3.40
CA LEU A 138 -12.64 16.01 3.15
C LEU A 138 -13.50 16.81 2.16
N LEU A 139 -14.25 16.13 1.31
CA LEU A 139 -15.10 16.73 0.26
C LEU A 139 -16.56 16.92 0.70
N ARG A 140 -16.87 16.69 1.97
CA ARG A 140 -18.19 16.86 2.58
C ARG A 140 -18.17 18.01 3.58
#